data_AF-A0A1I2IYL3-F1
#
_entry.id   AF-A0A1I2IYL3-F1
#
_cell.length_a   1.000
_cell.length_b   1.000
_cell.length_c   1.000
_cell.angle_alpha   90.00
_cell.angle_beta   90.00
_cell.angle_gamma   90.00
#
_symmetry.space_group_name_H-M   'P 1'
#
loop_
_entity.id
_entity.type
_entity.pdbx_description
1 polymer ?
#
loop_
_entity_poly.entity_id
_entity_poly.type
_entity_poly.pdbx_seq_one_letter_code
_entity_poly.pdbx_strand_id
1 'polypeptide(L)'
;MKNQRSEGAYPHLVVGTHPDLGVIAIDSGTSSVVPAAMRSVGFEQRLKCSLYVLRDPGEDAAETVRSIAGLLTSAGFRVRVGLPL
;
A
#
# COMPACT_ATOMS: atom_id res chain seq x y z
N MET A 1 33.36 0.92 -7.25
CA MET A 1 32.21 1.05 -8.17
C MET A 1 30.97 1.29 -7.32
N LYS A 2 30.34 2.46 -7.42
CA LYS A 2 29.10 2.76 -6.69
C LYS A 2 27.97 2.01 -7.39
N ASN A 3 27.42 0.99 -6.74
CA ASN A 3 26.21 0.31 -7.20
C ASN A 3 25.07 1.32 -7.15
N GLN A 4 24.78 1.95 -8.29
CA GLN A 4 23.50 2.61 -8.53
C GLN A 4 22.44 1.51 -8.48
N ARG A 5 21.88 1.27 -7.29
CA ARG A 5 20.56 0.63 -7.21
C ARG A 5 19.65 1.49 -8.06
N SER A 6 18.91 0.88 -8.98
CA SER A 6 17.85 1.53 -9.72
C SER A 6 16.76 1.99 -8.74
N GLU A 7 16.97 3.12 -8.06
CA GLU A 7 16.02 3.72 -7.11
C GLU A 7 14.75 4.27 -7.80
N GLY A 8 14.64 4.10 -9.11
CA GLY A 8 13.56 4.66 -9.92
C GLY A 8 12.44 3.71 -10.34
N ALA A 9 12.61 2.38 -10.28
CA ALA A 9 11.75 1.48 -11.07
C ALA A 9 10.65 0.74 -10.29
N TYR A 10 10.81 0.54 -8.98
CA TYR A 10 9.88 -0.27 -8.20
C TYR A 10 8.87 0.59 -7.43
N PRO A 11 7.59 0.17 -7.37
CA PRO A 11 6.58 0.84 -6.55
C PRO A 11 6.97 0.74 -5.07
N HIS A 12 6.75 1.82 -4.34
CA HIS A 12 6.92 1.85 -2.88
C HIS A 12 5.79 1.10 -2.18
N LEU A 13 4.58 1.15 -2.75
CA LEU A 13 3.42 0.42 -2.26
C LEU A 13 2.74 -0.32 -3.41
N VAL A 14 2.42 -1.59 -3.20
CA VAL A 14 1.55 -2.37 -4.09
C VAL A 14 0.28 -2.72 -3.35
N VAL A 15 -0.87 -2.46 -3.97
CA VAL A 15 -2.20 -2.82 -3.44
C VAL A 15 -2.88 -3.81 -4.39
N GLY A 16 -3.48 -4.87 -3.84
CA GLY A 16 -4.17 -5.89 -4.61
C GLY A 16 -5.15 -6.70 -3.76
N THR A 17 -5.79 -7.69 -4.37
CA THR A 17 -6.73 -8.61 -3.71
C THR A 17 -6.09 -9.96 -3.43
N HIS A 18 -6.42 -10.52 -2.28
CA HIS A 18 -6.06 -11.86 -1.84
C HIS A 18 -7.33 -12.67 -1.55
N PRO A 19 -7.45 -13.93 -2.01
CA PRO A 19 -8.67 -14.72 -1.88
C PRO A 19 -9.14 -14.89 -0.43
N ASP A 20 -8.22 -15.13 0.50
CA ASP A 20 -8.58 -15.37 1.91
C ASP A 20 -8.50 -14.12 2.81
N LEU A 21 -7.86 -13.05 2.35
CA LEU A 21 -7.52 -11.88 3.18
C LEU A 21 -8.17 -10.59 2.69
N GLY A 22 -8.86 -10.60 1.54
CA GLY A 22 -9.45 -9.40 0.96
C GLY A 22 -8.40 -8.47 0.38
N VAL A 23 -8.54 -7.16 0.58
CA VAL A 23 -7.59 -6.18 0.05
C VAL A 23 -6.31 -6.17 0.90
N ILE A 24 -5.19 -6.39 0.23
CA ILE A 24 -3.86 -6.38 0.81
C ILE A 24 -3.01 -5.27 0.21
N ALA A 25 -2.07 -4.78 0.99
CA ALA A 25 -1.05 -3.86 0.53
C ALA A 25 0.32 -4.21 1.09
N ILE A 26 1.35 -4.06 0.27
CA ILE A 26 2.73 -4.41 0.58
C ILE A 26 3.59 -3.16 0.37
N ASP A 27 4.22 -2.70 1.45
CA ASP A 27 5.21 -1.62 1.41
C ASP A 27 6.62 -2.20 1.25
N SER A 28 7.35 -1.72 0.23
CA SER A 28 8.72 -2.14 -0.06
C SER A 28 9.77 -1.30 0.67
N GLY A 29 9.36 -0.22 1.34
CA GLY A 29 10.23 0.77 1.94
C GLY A 29 10.38 0.64 3.47
N THR A 30 11.27 1.45 4.01
CA THR A 30 11.48 1.62 5.47
C THR A 30 10.83 2.90 6.00
N SER A 31 9.96 3.55 5.22
CA SER A 31 9.37 4.83 5.58
C SER A 31 8.29 4.67 6.65
N SER A 32 8.36 5.47 7.71
CA SER A 32 7.35 5.48 8.78
C SER A 32 6.02 6.12 8.35
N VAL A 33 6.00 6.83 7.21
CA VAL A 33 4.82 7.54 6.68
C VAL A 33 3.77 6.55 6.18
N VAL A 34 4.19 5.49 5.47
CA VAL A 34 3.27 4.49 4.92
C VAL A 34 2.49 3.76 6.02
N PRO A 35 3.11 3.21 7.09
CA PRO A 35 2.38 2.62 8.21
C PRO A 35 1.37 3.55 8.89
N ALA A 36 1.66 4.86 8.96
CA ALA A 36 0.75 5.84 9.56
C ALA A 36 -0.47 6.08 8.65
N ALA A 37 -0.22 6.30 7.35
CA ALA A 37 -1.27 6.50 6.36
C ALA A 37 -2.21 5.29 6.25
N MET A 38 -1.66 4.07 6.18
CA MET A 38 -2.43 2.83 6.07
C MET A 38 -3.38 2.63 7.28
N ARG A 39 -2.89 2.88 8.49
CA ARG A 39 -3.72 2.77 9.71
C ARG A 39 -4.86 3.78 9.74
N SER A 40 -4.67 4.97 9.18
CA SER A 40 -5.71 6.02 9.18
C SER A 40 -6.93 5.66 8.33
N VAL A 41 -6.75 4.78 7.34
CA VAL A 41 -7.81 4.33 6.41
C VAL A 41 -8.26 2.89 6.70
N GLY A 42 -7.95 2.35 7.88
CA GLY A 42 -8.48 1.06 8.31
C GLY A 42 -7.67 -0.18 7.90
N PHE A 43 -6.47 -0.02 7.35
CA PHE A 43 -5.57 -1.16 7.16
C PHE A 43 -4.85 -1.54 8.46
N GLU A 44 -4.74 -2.84 8.70
CA GLU A 44 -3.97 -3.43 9.79
C GLU A 44 -2.70 -4.11 9.29
N GLN A 45 -1.60 -3.89 9.98
CA GLN A 45 -0.37 -4.64 9.72
C GLN A 45 -0.49 -6.06 10.30
N ARG A 46 -0.41 -7.08 9.44
CA ARG A 46 -0.57 -8.50 9.84
C ARG A 46 0.73 -9.30 9.91
N LEU A 47 1.83 -8.82 9.32
CA LEU A 47 3.14 -9.48 9.37
C LEU A 47 4.28 -8.50 9.63
N LYS A 48 5.42 -9.03 10.12
CA LYS A 48 6.70 -8.31 10.20
C LYS A 48 7.13 -7.72 8.84
N CYS A 49 6.70 -8.34 7.74
CA CYS A 49 7.01 -7.93 6.37
C CYS A 49 5.92 -7.00 5.82
N SER A 50 5.80 -5.78 6.37
CA SER A 50 5.11 -4.65 5.74
C SER A 50 3.78 -4.96 5.00
N LEU A 51 3.04 -5.96 5.49
CA LEU A 51 1.81 -6.48 4.90
C LEU A 51 0.65 -5.89 5.66
N TYR A 52 -0.19 -5.19 4.92
CA TYR A 52 -1.37 -4.51 5.41
C TYR A 52 -2.60 -5.20 4.85
N VAL A 53 -3.60 -5.41 5.70
CA VAL A 53 -4.89 -6.01 5.33
C VAL A 53 -6.00 -5.03 5.71
N LEU A 54 -6.95 -4.78 4.82
CA LEU A 54 -8.09 -3.92 5.11
C LEU A 54 -9.02 -4.63 6.12
N ARG A 55 -9.21 -4.05 7.31
CA ARG A 55 -9.88 -4.70 8.45
C ARG A 55 -11.35 -5.03 8.21
N ASP A 56 -12.04 -4.15 7.48
CA ASP A 56 -13.45 -4.29 7.11
C ASP A 56 -13.58 -3.82 5.67
N PRO A 57 -13.68 -4.72 4.68
CA PRO A 57 -13.77 -4.31 3.28
C PRO A 57 -15.07 -3.58 2.96
N GLY A 58 -16.11 -3.64 3.81
CA GLY A 58 -17.36 -2.86 3.71
C GLY A 58 -17.94 -2.75 2.29
N GLU A 59 -18.78 -1.74 2.05
CA GLU A 59 -19.26 -1.45 0.68
C GLU A 59 -18.23 -0.74 -0.21
N ASP A 60 -17.12 -0.21 0.33
CA ASP A 60 -16.22 0.65 -0.46
C ASP A 60 -14.71 0.47 -0.25
N ALA A 61 -14.26 -0.78 -0.38
CA ALA A 61 -12.83 -1.09 -0.50
C ALA A 61 -12.16 -0.32 -1.66
N ALA A 62 -12.88 -0.05 -2.76
CA ALA A 62 -12.35 0.67 -3.91
C ALA A 62 -12.09 2.15 -3.61
N GLU A 63 -13.01 2.86 -2.97
CA GLU A 63 -12.80 4.23 -2.49
C GLU A 63 -11.70 4.31 -1.45
N THR A 64 -11.62 3.34 -0.53
CA THR A 64 -10.54 3.27 0.46
C THR A 64 -9.18 3.17 -0.23
N VAL A 65 -9.07 2.30 -1.25
CA VAL A 65 -7.82 2.14 -2.02
C VAL A 65 -7.51 3.38 -2.86
N ARG A 66 -8.51 4.02 -3.47
CA ARG A 66 -8.34 5.29 -4.20
C ARG A 66 -7.82 6.40 -3.28
N SER A 67 -8.39 6.52 -2.08
CA SER A 67 -8.02 7.51 -1.08
C SER A 67 -6.57 7.36 -0.63
N ILE A 68 -6.14 6.15 -0.27
CA ILE A 68 -4.77 5.91 0.18
C ILE A 68 -3.75 6.02 -0.96
N ALA A 69 -4.10 5.58 -2.16
CA ALA A 69 -3.24 5.75 -3.34
C ALA A 69 -3.03 7.22 -3.66
N GLY A 70 -4.10 8.04 -3.59
CA GLY A 70 -4.02 9.49 -3.80
C GLY A 70 -3.16 10.19 -2.76
N LEU A 71 -3.37 9.89 -1.47
CA LEU A 71 -2.60 10.46 -0.36
C LEU A 71 -1.09 10.14 -0.48
N LEU A 72 -0.74 8.90 -0.77
CA LEU A 72 0.67 8.49 -0.86
C LEU A 72 1.33 9.01 -2.14
N THR A 73 0.60 9.06 -3.26
CA THR A 73 1.11 9.65 -4.50
C THR A 73 1.40 11.14 -4.34
N SER A 74 0.52 11.90 -3.66
CA SER A 74 0.76 13.32 -3.40
C SER A 74 1.94 13.57 -2.45
N ALA A 75 2.24 12.62 -1.57
CA ALA A 75 3.44 12.61 -0.73
C ALA A 75 4.71 12.12 -1.47
N GLY A 76 4.65 11.87 -2.78
CA GLY A 76 5.80 11.47 -3.61
C GLY A 76 6.08 9.97 -3.64
N PHE A 77 5.18 9.13 -3.11
CA PHE A 77 5.33 7.68 -3.17
C PHE A 77 4.82 7.13 -4.50
N ARG A 78 5.45 6.07 -5.01
CA ARG A 78 4.98 5.33 -6.18
C ARG A 78 4.04 4.24 -5.72
N VAL A 79 2.75 4.37 -6.01
CA VAL A 79 1.73 3.38 -5.65
C VAL A 79 1.27 2.63 -6.91
N ARG A 80 1.22 1.31 -6.83
CA ARG A 80 0.62 0.46 -7.87
C ARG A 80 -0.64 -0.20 -7.33
N VAL A 81 -1.77 0.02 -7.99
CA VAL A 81 -3.05 -0.60 -7.65
C VAL A 81 -3.38 -1.66 -8.71
N GLY A 82 -3.58 -2.90 -8.27
CA GLY A 82 -3.95 -4.05 -9.10
C GLY A 82 -5.42 -4.45 -8.96
N LEU A 83 -6.28 -3.52 -8.56
CA LEU A 83 -7.73 -3.71 -8.47
C LEU A 83 -8.40 -3.14 -9.73
N PRO A 84 -9.50 -3.75 -10.23
CA PRO A 84 -10.41 -3.02 -11.10
C PRO A 84 -11.03 -1.89 -10.25
N LEU A 85 -10.57 -0.65 -10.47
CA LEU A 85 -11.09 0.57 -9.82
C LEU A 85 -12.18 1.22 -10.67
#